data_AF-A0A3Q0JAS0-F1
#
_entry.id   AF-A0A3Q0JAS0-F1
#
_cell.length_a   1.000
_cell.length_b   1.000
_cell.length_c   1.000
_cell.angle_alpha   90.00
_cell.angle_beta   90.00
_cell.angle_gamma   90.00
#
_symmetry.space_group_name_H-M   'P 1'
#
loop_
_entity.id
_entity.type
_entity.pdbx_description
1 polymer ?
#
loop_
_entity_poly.entity_id
_entity_poly.type
_entity_poly.pdbx_seq_one_letter_code
_entity_poly.pdbx_strand_id
1 'polypeptide(L)'
;MGLRAMFDETYPDPVRVVCVGTPVEQLESEPESQAGMETSVEFCGGTHLAMAHHVGDFCISSEEAIAKGIRRIVALSGNEATKAIKKAQVIETEVLNVKNTLSNPNTADSKALSKKIIDITEEIAKATLPYWKKEDLRNLLKTMKKSLDEAERLQKAAHASKVLDRVKSLVEERKADKFIVEILDAGSNTKVSEVTSAQLTALFPIVAGKGRSESEARSGSYAGF
;
A
#
# COMPACT_ATOMS: atom_id res chain seq x y z
N MET A 1 1.29 -10.93 47.36
CA MET A 1 0.29 -11.43 46.37
C MET A 1 -0.11 -10.32 45.38
N GLY A 2 0.25 -10.44 44.09
CA GLY A 2 -0.07 -9.47 43.03
C GLY A 2 -1.35 -9.79 42.25
N LEU A 3 -2.33 -10.37 42.95
CA LEU A 3 -3.63 -10.74 42.40
C LEU A 3 -4.38 -9.49 41.90
N ARG A 4 -4.73 -9.47 40.62
CA ARG A 4 -5.53 -8.40 40.00
C ARG A 4 -6.99 -8.83 39.95
N ALA A 5 -7.77 -8.48 40.97
CA ALA A 5 -9.20 -8.73 40.98
C ALA A 5 -9.94 -7.76 40.03
N MET A 6 -10.85 -8.28 39.22
CA MET A 6 -11.80 -7.47 38.45
C MET A 6 -12.95 -7.07 39.40
N PHE A 7 -13.08 -5.78 39.71
CA PHE A 7 -14.04 -5.29 40.72
C PHE A 7 -15.52 -5.49 40.36
N ASP A 8 -15.84 -5.74 39.10
CA ASP A 8 -17.21 -5.91 38.61
C ASP A 8 -17.66 -7.39 38.53
N GLU A 9 -16.85 -8.33 39.02
CA GLU A 9 -17.16 -9.77 38.99
C GLU A 9 -17.41 -10.34 40.39
N THR A 10 -18.46 -11.15 40.52
CA THR A 10 -18.72 -11.92 41.75
C THR A 10 -18.14 -13.32 41.60
N TYR A 11 -17.20 -13.68 42.47
CA TYR A 11 -16.57 -15.00 42.45
C TYR A 11 -17.19 -15.92 43.51
N PRO A 12 -17.49 -17.19 43.19
CA PRO A 12 -18.03 -18.16 44.13
C PRO A 12 -16.97 -18.64 45.12
N ASP A 13 -17.37 -19.05 46.33
CA ASP A 13 -16.48 -19.74 47.28
C ASP A 13 -16.66 -21.27 47.14
N PRO A 14 -15.63 -22.06 46.79
CA PRO A 14 -14.23 -21.66 46.58
C PRO A 14 -13.93 -21.06 45.20
N VAL A 15 -12.96 -20.14 45.16
CA VAL A 15 -12.45 -19.51 43.93
C VAL A 15 -11.30 -20.32 43.32
N ARG A 16 -11.19 -20.31 41.99
CA ARG A 16 -10.04 -20.89 41.28
C ARG A 16 -9.03 -19.82 40.93
N VAL A 17 -7.82 -19.96 41.45
CA VAL A 17 -6.67 -19.11 41.14
C VAL A 17 -5.84 -19.74 40.03
N VAL A 18 -5.38 -18.91 39.09
CA VAL A 18 -4.44 -19.29 38.04
C VAL A 18 -3.27 -18.33 38.05
N CYS A 19 -2.06 -18.89 37.96
CA CYS A 19 -0.84 -18.13 37.75
C CYS A 19 -0.16 -18.59 36.45
N VAL A 20 0.26 -17.64 35.63
CA VAL A 20 1.09 -17.90 34.45
C VAL A 20 2.51 -17.38 34.74
N GLY A 21 3.45 -18.30 34.95
CA GLY A 21 4.88 -18.01 35.13
C GLY A 21 5.49 -18.63 36.39
N THR A 22 4.75 -18.61 37.50
CA THR A 22 5.20 -19.18 38.79
C THR A 22 4.19 -20.23 39.28
N PRO A 23 4.63 -21.40 39.77
CA PRO A 23 3.73 -22.39 40.38
C PRO A 23 2.93 -21.79 41.54
N VAL A 24 1.66 -22.15 41.66
CA VAL A 24 0.78 -21.59 42.70
C VAL A 24 1.26 -22.01 44.09
N GLU A 25 1.79 -23.22 44.22
CA GLU A 25 2.32 -23.77 45.45
C GLU A 25 3.48 -22.91 46.01
N GLN A 26 4.30 -22.34 45.11
CA GLN A 26 5.39 -21.45 45.49
C GLN A 26 4.86 -20.09 45.99
N LEU A 27 3.79 -19.58 45.36
CA LEU A 27 3.14 -18.35 45.80
C LEU A 27 2.46 -18.52 47.17
N GLU A 28 1.94 -19.72 47.47
CA GLU A 28 1.36 -20.06 48.76
C GLU A 28 2.40 -20.22 49.87
N SER A 29 3.55 -20.83 49.56
CA SER A 29 4.63 -20.99 50.55
C SER A 29 5.35 -19.69 50.87
N GLU A 30 5.41 -18.75 49.91
CA GLU A 30 6.14 -17.48 50.03
C GLU A 30 5.25 -16.27 49.63
N PRO A 31 4.21 -15.95 50.42
CA PRO A 31 3.20 -14.94 50.06
C PRO A 31 3.74 -13.50 49.95
N GLU A 32 4.83 -13.22 50.66
CA GLU A 32 5.55 -11.93 50.69
C GLU A 32 6.56 -11.78 49.53
N SER A 33 6.75 -12.81 48.71
CA SER A 33 7.64 -12.74 47.55
C SER A 33 7.11 -11.79 46.47
N GLN A 34 8.02 -11.20 45.69
CA GLN A 34 7.68 -10.38 44.53
C GLN A 34 7.18 -11.21 43.34
N ALA A 35 7.33 -12.54 43.37
CA ALA A 35 6.99 -13.43 42.26
C ALA A 35 5.53 -13.26 41.80
N GLY A 36 4.60 -13.08 42.73
CA GLY A 36 3.18 -12.83 42.41
C GLY A 36 2.90 -11.45 41.78
N MET A 37 3.79 -10.46 41.95
CA MET A 37 3.69 -9.14 41.32
C MET A 37 4.31 -9.12 39.92
N GLU A 38 5.33 -9.96 39.71
CA GLU A 38 6.05 -10.12 38.46
C GLU A 38 5.34 -11.06 37.46
N THR A 39 4.37 -11.84 37.93
CA THR A 39 3.61 -12.79 37.10
C THR A 39 2.13 -12.42 36.98
N SER A 40 1.44 -13.07 36.04
CA SER A 40 -0.01 -12.88 35.85
C SER A 40 -0.75 -13.83 36.77
N VAL A 41 -1.31 -13.30 37.87
CA VAL A 41 -2.13 -14.04 38.83
C VAL A 41 -3.56 -13.54 38.77
N GLU A 42 -4.49 -14.43 38.43
CA GLU A 42 -5.88 -14.11 38.14
C GLU A 42 -6.86 -15.14 38.73
N PHE A 43 -8.11 -14.71 38.92
CA PHE A 43 -9.22 -15.62 39.14
C PHE A 43 -9.82 -16.01 37.79
N CYS A 44 -9.75 -17.30 37.46
CA CYS A 44 -10.28 -17.80 36.20
C CYS A 44 -10.94 -19.17 36.37
N GLY A 45 -12.23 -19.24 36.06
CA GLY A 45 -13.01 -20.47 35.98
C GLY A 45 -12.92 -21.20 34.63
N GLY A 46 -12.16 -20.66 33.67
CA GLY A 46 -12.01 -21.21 32.33
C GLY A 46 -11.04 -22.39 32.25
N THR A 47 -10.93 -22.97 31.05
CA THR A 47 -9.96 -24.01 30.73
C THR A 47 -8.60 -23.40 30.39
N HIS A 48 -7.52 -23.98 30.91
CA HIS A 48 -6.16 -23.52 30.63
C HIS A 48 -5.31 -24.61 29.99
N LEU A 49 -4.28 -24.18 29.29
CA LEU A 49 -3.23 -25.04 28.80
C LEU A 49 -2.29 -25.39 29.95
N ALA A 50 -1.68 -26.58 29.89
CA ALA A 50 -0.66 -26.98 30.86
C ALA A 50 0.59 -26.11 30.80
N MET A 51 0.94 -25.61 29.59
CA MET A 51 2.12 -24.80 29.34
C MET A 51 1.80 -23.70 28.31
N ALA A 52 2.38 -22.51 28.47
CA ALA A 52 2.13 -21.36 27.59
C ALA A 52 2.49 -21.63 26.12
N HIS A 53 3.53 -22.42 25.86
CA HIS A 53 3.96 -22.73 24.49
C HIS A 53 2.93 -23.56 23.71
N HIS A 54 2.00 -24.26 24.38
CA HIS A 54 0.90 -24.95 23.71
C HIS A 54 -0.06 -23.99 23.00
N VAL A 55 -0.02 -22.68 23.31
CA VAL A 55 -0.85 -21.68 22.62
C VAL A 55 -0.47 -21.54 21.15
N GLY A 56 0.78 -21.92 20.80
CA GLY A 56 1.33 -21.81 19.45
C GLY A 56 1.66 -20.38 19.07
N ASP A 57 1.59 -20.10 17.76
CA ASP A 57 1.79 -18.74 17.24
C ASP A 57 0.77 -17.77 17.84
N PHE A 58 1.16 -16.52 18.00
CA PHE A 58 0.30 -15.46 18.50
C PHE A 58 0.55 -14.16 17.74
N CYS A 59 -0.52 -13.47 17.34
CA CYS A 59 -0.39 -12.15 16.73
C CYS A 59 -1.61 -11.27 17.01
N ILE A 60 -1.36 -9.98 17.21
CA ILE A 60 -2.43 -8.96 17.26
C ILE A 60 -2.92 -8.71 15.83
N SER A 61 -4.23 -8.80 15.60
CA SER A 61 -4.86 -8.57 14.29
C SER A 61 -5.44 -7.17 14.15
N SER A 62 -5.94 -6.57 15.24
CA SER A 62 -6.39 -5.18 15.26
C SER A 62 -6.28 -4.56 16.65
N GLU A 63 -6.18 -3.23 16.67
CA GLU A 63 -6.26 -2.40 17.86
C GLU A 63 -7.14 -1.19 17.57
N GLU A 64 -8.15 -0.94 18.40
CA GLU A 64 -9.13 0.13 18.20
C GLU A 64 -9.37 0.89 19.50
N ALA A 65 -9.45 2.22 19.43
CA ALA A 65 -9.84 3.05 20.58
C ALA A 65 -11.37 3.06 20.70
N ILE A 66 -11.90 2.64 21.86
CA ILE A 66 -13.35 2.65 22.11
C ILE A 66 -13.75 3.94 22.83
N ALA A 67 -12.96 4.37 23.81
CA ALA A 67 -13.22 5.56 24.62
C ALA A 67 -11.90 6.16 25.10
N LYS A 68 -11.95 7.33 25.76
CA LYS A 68 -10.77 7.98 26.33
C LYS A 68 -10.10 7.06 27.35
N GLY A 69 -8.91 6.56 26.99
CA GLY A 69 -8.14 5.63 27.83
C GLY A 69 -8.51 4.16 27.69
N ILE A 70 -9.46 3.79 26.82
CA ILE A 70 -9.91 2.39 26.62
C ILE A 70 -9.62 1.94 25.20
N ARG A 71 -8.91 0.82 25.07
CA ARG A 71 -8.56 0.21 23.78
C ARG A 71 -9.01 -1.24 23.72
N ARG A 72 -9.50 -1.67 22.55
CA ARG A 72 -9.79 -3.06 22.22
C ARG A 72 -8.67 -3.61 21.38
N ILE A 73 -8.07 -4.70 21.85
CA ILE A 73 -7.07 -5.47 21.11
C ILE A 73 -7.73 -6.78 20.70
N VAL A 74 -7.65 -7.10 19.41
CA VAL A 74 -8.04 -8.42 18.88
C VAL A 74 -6.75 -9.16 18.54
N ALA A 75 -6.61 -10.37 19.07
CA ALA A 75 -5.46 -11.22 18.82
C ALA A 75 -5.91 -12.61 18.37
N LEU A 76 -5.03 -13.26 17.61
CA LEU A 76 -5.18 -14.63 17.14
C LEU A 76 -4.11 -15.49 17.80
N SER A 77 -4.44 -16.76 18.04
CA SER A 77 -3.51 -17.78 18.52
C SER A 77 -3.56 -19.05 17.66
N GLY A 78 -2.57 -19.92 17.83
CA GLY A 78 -2.49 -21.23 17.18
C GLY A 78 -2.58 -21.14 15.66
N ASN A 79 -3.35 -22.04 15.06
CA ASN A 79 -3.44 -22.17 13.60
C ASN A 79 -3.92 -20.88 12.89
N GLU A 80 -4.79 -20.10 13.51
CA GLU A 80 -5.28 -18.85 12.91
C GLU A 80 -4.19 -17.76 12.91
N ALA A 81 -3.37 -17.70 13.96
CA ALA A 81 -2.18 -16.85 13.97
C ALA A 81 -1.17 -17.30 12.92
N THR A 82 -0.87 -18.60 12.83
CA THR A 82 0.03 -19.16 11.81
C THR A 82 -0.44 -18.80 10.39
N LYS A 83 -1.74 -18.92 10.10
CA LYS A 83 -2.32 -18.53 8.80
C LYS A 83 -2.12 -17.04 8.52
N ALA A 84 -2.39 -16.17 9.50
CA ALA A 84 -2.23 -14.72 9.34
C ALA A 84 -0.76 -14.34 9.10
N ILE A 85 0.18 -14.94 9.83
CA ILE A 85 1.62 -14.71 9.67
C ILE A 85 2.09 -15.17 8.28
N LYS A 86 1.73 -16.38 7.86
CA LYS A 86 2.09 -16.90 6.53
C LYS A 86 1.51 -16.03 5.41
N LYS A 87 0.26 -15.58 5.54
CA LYS A 87 -0.35 -14.68 4.56
C LYS A 87 0.41 -13.35 4.47
N ALA A 88 0.86 -12.82 5.60
CA ALA A 88 1.67 -11.60 5.61
C ALA A 88 3.02 -11.77 4.89
N GLN A 89 3.67 -12.94 5.05
CA GLN A 89 4.93 -13.27 4.35
C GLN A 89 4.75 -13.38 2.83
N VAL A 90 3.64 -13.95 2.37
CA VAL A 90 3.31 -14.04 0.94
C VAL A 90 3.16 -12.64 0.35
N ILE A 91 2.34 -11.80 0.98
CA ILE A 91 2.12 -10.41 0.53
C ILE A 91 3.43 -9.61 0.57
N GLU A 92 4.24 -9.78 1.62
CA GLU A 92 5.54 -9.12 1.71
C GLU A 92 6.46 -9.49 0.53
N THR A 93 6.48 -10.75 0.14
CA THR A 93 7.25 -11.22 -1.02
C THR A 93 6.79 -10.55 -2.31
N GLU A 94 5.48 -10.42 -2.51
CA GLU A 94 4.91 -9.71 -3.66
C GLU A 94 5.26 -8.22 -3.67
N VAL A 95 5.17 -7.56 -2.52
CA VAL A 95 5.54 -6.16 -2.34
C VAL A 95 7.03 -5.94 -2.64
N LEU A 96 7.90 -6.86 -2.23
CA LEU A 96 9.33 -6.83 -2.57
C LEU A 96 9.58 -7.03 -4.06
N ASN A 97 8.82 -7.90 -4.73
CA ASN A 97 8.91 -8.07 -6.18
C ASN A 97 8.51 -6.80 -6.94
N VAL A 98 7.46 -6.11 -6.49
CA VAL A 98 7.07 -4.80 -7.02
C VAL A 98 8.19 -3.78 -6.80
N LYS A 99 8.78 -3.73 -5.60
CA LYS A 99 9.91 -2.86 -5.28
C LYS A 99 11.11 -3.09 -6.20
N ASN A 100 11.48 -4.35 -6.43
CA ASN A 100 12.59 -4.72 -7.31
C ASN A 100 12.31 -4.34 -8.77
N THR A 101 11.06 -4.47 -9.21
CA THR A 101 10.64 -4.07 -10.56
C THR A 101 10.70 -2.54 -10.73
N LEU A 102 10.33 -1.77 -9.70
CA LEU A 102 10.44 -0.31 -9.70
C LEU A 102 11.88 0.19 -9.79
N SER A 103 12.84 -0.54 -9.23
CA SER A 103 14.27 -0.18 -9.29
C SER A 103 14.90 -0.43 -10.67
N ASN A 104 14.26 -1.20 -11.56
CA ASN A 104 14.81 -1.54 -12.86
C ASN A 104 14.26 -0.62 -13.98
N PRO A 105 15.12 0.20 -14.63
CA PRO A 105 14.67 1.24 -15.57
C PRO A 105 14.19 0.73 -16.94
N ASN A 106 14.39 -0.55 -17.28
CA ASN A 106 14.19 -1.07 -18.64
C ASN A 106 12.85 -1.81 -18.88
N THR A 107 11.97 -1.97 -17.88
CA THR A 107 10.81 -2.88 -18.00
C THR A 107 9.49 -2.36 -17.42
N ALA A 108 9.45 -1.14 -16.89
CA ALA A 108 8.28 -0.67 -16.14
C ALA A 108 7.18 -0.11 -17.06
N ASP A 109 6.20 -0.95 -17.38
CA ASP A 109 4.86 -0.48 -17.74
C ASP A 109 4.25 0.18 -16.50
N SER A 110 4.49 1.48 -16.34
CA SER A 110 4.18 2.26 -15.12
C SER A 110 2.71 2.17 -14.73
N LYS A 111 1.81 2.03 -15.72
CA LYS A 111 0.39 1.81 -15.49
C LYS A 111 0.10 0.44 -14.89
N ALA A 112 0.75 -0.61 -15.37
CA ALA A 112 0.59 -1.96 -14.84
C ALA A 112 1.11 -2.07 -13.39
N LEU A 113 2.23 -1.41 -13.07
CA LEU A 113 2.75 -1.35 -11.71
C LEU A 113 1.83 -0.56 -10.77
N SER A 114 1.31 0.59 -11.21
CA SER A 114 0.35 1.36 -10.41
C SER A 114 -0.90 0.53 -10.12
N LYS A 115 -1.41 -0.23 -11.10
CA LYS A 115 -2.55 -1.13 -10.90
C LYS A 115 -2.22 -2.23 -9.87
N LYS A 116 -1.07 -2.91 -10.02
CA LYS A 116 -0.62 -3.94 -9.04
C LYS A 116 -0.52 -3.38 -7.62
N ILE A 117 0.01 -2.18 -7.45
CA ILE A 117 0.11 -1.53 -6.14
C ILE A 117 -1.28 -1.30 -5.52
N ILE A 118 -2.26 -0.87 -6.32
CA ILE A 118 -3.65 -0.69 -5.88
C ILE A 118 -4.27 -2.04 -5.48
N ASP A 119 -4.14 -3.04 -6.33
CA ASP A 119 -4.69 -4.38 -6.11
C ASP A 119 -4.14 -5.01 -4.79
N ILE A 120 -2.82 -4.94 -4.56
CA ILE A 120 -2.19 -5.41 -3.32
C ILE A 120 -2.65 -4.58 -2.11
N THR A 121 -2.83 -3.27 -2.27
CA THR A 121 -3.33 -2.40 -1.19
C THR A 121 -4.74 -2.80 -0.77
N GLU A 122 -5.61 -3.11 -1.72
CA GLU A 122 -6.97 -3.61 -1.46
C GLU A 122 -6.96 -5.00 -0.83
N GLU A 123 -6.07 -5.89 -1.27
CA GLU A 123 -5.89 -7.20 -0.66
C GLU A 123 -5.47 -7.09 0.80
N ILE A 124 -4.47 -6.25 1.11
CA ILE A 124 -4.03 -5.98 2.48
C ILE A 124 -5.19 -5.46 3.31
N ALA A 125 -6.06 -4.60 2.77
CA ALA A 125 -7.20 -4.07 3.51
C ALA A 125 -8.15 -5.18 4.00
N LYS A 126 -8.47 -6.14 3.13
CA LYS A 126 -9.40 -7.26 3.40
C LYS A 126 -8.74 -8.42 4.17
N ALA A 127 -7.42 -8.53 4.13
CA ALA A 127 -6.69 -9.62 4.77
C ALA A 127 -6.62 -9.48 6.30
N THR A 128 -6.76 -10.62 6.98
CA THR A 128 -6.41 -10.81 8.38
C THR A 128 -4.90 -11.03 8.47
N LEU A 129 -4.19 -10.03 8.97
CA LEU A 129 -2.73 -10.00 9.07
C LEU A 129 -2.32 -9.50 10.46
N PRO A 130 -1.08 -9.77 10.91
CA PRO A 130 -0.53 -9.08 12.06
C PRO A 130 -0.61 -7.57 11.88
N TYR A 131 -1.18 -6.88 12.87
CA TYR A 131 -1.51 -5.45 12.85
C TYR A 131 -0.32 -4.58 12.43
N TRP A 132 0.84 -4.78 13.07
CA TRP A 132 2.06 -4.03 12.78
C TRP A 132 2.54 -4.24 11.33
N LYS A 133 2.45 -5.47 10.83
CA LYS A 133 2.90 -5.82 9.48
C LYS A 133 1.96 -5.26 8.42
N LYS A 134 0.66 -5.27 8.70
CA LYS A 134 -0.36 -4.63 7.87
C LYS A 134 -0.06 -3.15 7.64
N GLU A 135 0.32 -2.44 8.71
CA GLU A 135 0.64 -1.02 8.66
C GLU A 135 1.96 -0.74 7.94
N ASP A 136 3.00 -1.54 8.22
CA ASP A 136 4.30 -1.45 7.56
C ASP A 136 4.19 -1.62 6.03
N LEU A 137 3.51 -2.68 5.57
CA LEU A 137 3.30 -2.96 4.15
C LEU A 137 2.51 -1.85 3.45
N ARG A 138 1.48 -1.29 4.10
CA ARG A 138 0.72 -0.14 3.56
C ARG A 138 1.60 1.09 3.40
N ASN A 139 2.44 1.40 4.39
CA ASN A 139 3.34 2.55 4.33
C ASN A 139 4.40 2.39 3.24
N LEU A 140 4.90 1.17 3.05
CA LEU A 140 5.82 0.84 1.95
C LEU A 140 5.15 1.02 0.58
N LEU A 141 3.94 0.47 0.38
CA LEU A 141 3.18 0.62 -0.86
C LEU A 141 2.82 2.08 -1.16
N LYS A 142 2.43 2.84 -0.14
CA LYS A 142 2.16 4.28 -0.27
C LYS A 142 3.39 5.06 -0.73
N THR A 143 4.57 4.72 -0.21
CA THR A 143 5.83 5.35 -0.60
C THR A 143 6.20 5.00 -2.05
N MET A 144 6.06 3.72 -2.41
CA MET A 144 6.29 3.26 -3.78
C MET A 144 5.33 3.91 -4.79
N LYS A 145 4.04 4.02 -4.44
CA LYS A 145 3.04 4.70 -5.27
C LYS A 145 3.41 6.16 -5.52
N LYS A 146 3.81 6.89 -4.47
CA LYS A 146 4.25 8.29 -4.60
C LYS A 146 5.45 8.43 -5.53
N SER A 147 6.44 7.54 -5.40
CA SER A 147 7.62 7.55 -6.27
C SER A 147 7.26 7.27 -7.73
N LEU A 148 6.32 6.35 -7.96
CA LEU A 148 5.85 6.00 -9.30
C LEU A 148 5.06 7.15 -9.94
N ASP A 149 4.12 7.76 -9.19
CA ASP A 149 3.32 8.88 -9.67
C ASP A 149 4.21 10.11 -10.01
N GLU A 150 5.26 10.35 -9.22
CA GLU A 150 6.25 11.41 -9.50
C GLU A 150 7.10 11.11 -10.73
N ALA A 151 7.59 9.87 -10.88
CA ALA A 151 8.33 9.45 -12.07
C ALA A 151 7.49 9.59 -13.34
N GLU A 152 6.20 9.21 -13.29
CA GLU A 152 5.28 9.35 -14.41
C GLU A 152 5.02 10.84 -14.75
N ARG A 153 4.92 11.71 -13.74
CA ARG A 153 4.76 13.16 -13.93
C ARG A 153 6.00 13.76 -14.62
N LEU A 154 7.19 13.40 -14.17
CA LEU A 154 8.46 13.86 -14.75
C LEU A 154 8.63 13.35 -16.19
N GLN A 155 8.29 12.08 -16.46
CA GLN A 155 8.34 11.51 -17.80
C GLN A 155 7.38 12.24 -18.76
N LYS A 156 6.14 12.51 -18.32
CA LYS A 156 5.16 13.28 -19.11
C LYS A 156 5.63 14.71 -19.39
N ALA A 157 6.27 15.36 -18.42
CA ALA A 157 6.84 16.69 -18.59
C ALA A 157 8.05 16.70 -19.55
N ALA A 158 8.96 15.73 -19.44
CA ALA A 158 10.11 15.59 -20.33
C ALA A 158 9.68 15.22 -21.77
N HIS A 159 8.62 14.42 -21.93
CA HIS A 159 8.05 14.13 -23.24
C HIS A 159 7.43 15.38 -23.87
N ALA A 160 6.67 16.15 -23.07
CA ALA A 160 6.09 17.42 -23.51
C ALA A 160 7.13 18.41 -24.04
N SER A 161 8.26 18.57 -23.34
CA SER A 161 9.34 19.46 -23.78
C SER A 161 10.01 18.96 -25.05
N LYS A 162 10.27 17.64 -25.18
CA LYS A 162 10.86 17.05 -26.38
C LYS A 162 10.00 17.27 -27.63
N VAL A 163 8.69 17.09 -27.52
CA VAL A 163 7.76 17.33 -28.63
C VAL A 163 7.78 18.81 -29.03
N LEU A 164 7.78 19.71 -28.04
CA LEU A 164 7.82 21.15 -28.30
C LEU A 164 9.12 21.58 -28.99
N ASP A 165 10.27 21.06 -28.56
CA ASP A 165 11.56 21.36 -29.17
C ASP A 165 11.66 20.81 -30.59
N ARG A 166 11.15 19.59 -30.84
CA ARG A 166 11.10 19.01 -32.20
C ARG A 166 10.25 19.86 -33.14
N VAL A 167 9.12 20.38 -32.67
CA VAL A 167 8.26 21.28 -33.46
C VAL A 167 8.98 22.57 -33.82
N LYS A 168 9.70 23.18 -32.87
CA LYS A 168 10.49 24.39 -33.14
C LYS A 168 11.59 24.13 -34.18
N SER A 169 12.34 23.03 -34.05
CA SER A 169 13.37 22.66 -35.02
C SER A 169 12.81 22.43 -36.42
N LEU A 170 11.67 21.73 -36.54
CA LEU A 170 11.01 21.49 -37.83
C LEU A 170 10.57 22.78 -38.51
N VAL A 171 10.04 23.73 -37.73
CA VAL A 171 9.67 25.06 -38.24
C VAL A 171 10.90 25.82 -38.73
N GLU A 172 12.03 25.73 -38.02
CA GLU A 172 13.27 26.40 -38.41
C GLU A 172 13.86 25.81 -39.70
N GLU A 173 13.84 24.48 -39.83
CA GLU A 173 14.42 23.74 -40.97
C GLU A 173 13.62 23.89 -42.27
N ARG A 174 12.28 23.95 -42.18
CA ARG A 174 11.39 23.93 -43.35
C ARG A 174 10.63 25.24 -43.60
N LYS A 175 11.22 26.39 -43.24
CA LYS A 175 10.60 27.72 -43.44
C LYS A 175 10.15 28.03 -44.88
N ALA A 176 10.77 27.40 -45.88
CA ALA A 176 10.48 27.65 -47.29
C ALA A 176 9.35 26.77 -47.87
N ASP A 177 8.95 25.71 -47.15
CA ASP A 177 7.96 24.76 -47.65
C ASP A 177 6.54 25.31 -47.48
N LYS A 178 5.73 25.18 -48.53
CA LYS A 178 4.33 25.66 -48.56
C LYS A 178 3.42 24.88 -47.61
N PHE A 179 3.76 23.62 -47.33
CA PHE A 179 3.04 22.73 -46.42
C PHE A 179 4.04 21.81 -45.70
N ILE A 180 3.88 21.63 -44.39
CA ILE A 180 4.65 20.69 -43.57
C ILE A 180 3.67 19.70 -42.94
N VAL A 181 3.90 18.41 -43.17
CA VAL A 181 3.13 17.32 -42.53
C VAL A 181 4.12 16.46 -41.77
N GLU A 182 3.99 16.41 -40.45
CA GLU A 182 4.79 15.56 -39.56
C GLU A 182 3.85 14.85 -38.57
N ILE A 183 4.12 13.58 -38.29
CA ILE A 183 3.46 12.83 -37.23
C ILE A 183 4.23 13.07 -35.94
N LEU A 184 3.63 13.78 -35.00
CA LEU A 184 4.19 13.98 -33.67
C LEU A 184 3.60 12.94 -32.72
N ASP A 185 4.46 12.18 -32.05
CA ASP A 185 4.02 11.36 -30.93
C ASP A 185 3.75 12.30 -29.73
N ALA A 186 2.49 12.66 -29.54
CA ALA A 186 2.05 13.47 -28.38
C ALA A 186 1.80 12.60 -27.13
N GLY A 187 1.93 11.27 -27.24
CA GLY A 187 1.56 10.31 -26.21
C GLY A 187 0.11 10.50 -25.72
N SER A 188 -0.12 10.26 -24.43
CA SER A 188 -1.45 10.43 -23.79
C SER A 188 -1.70 11.84 -23.20
N ASN A 189 -0.82 12.82 -23.48
CA ASN A 189 -0.89 14.13 -22.84
C ASN A 189 -1.62 15.14 -23.74
N THR A 190 -2.93 15.27 -23.55
CA THR A 190 -3.80 16.18 -24.32
C THR A 190 -3.36 17.64 -24.27
N LYS A 191 -2.70 18.06 -23.17
CA LYS A 191 -2.13 19.41 -23.05
C LYS A 191 -0.98 19.64 -24.01
N VAL A 192 -0.20 18.61 -24.34
CA VAL A 192 0.92 18.73 -25.30
C VAL A 192 0.37 18.96 -26.70
N SER A 193 -0.68 18.23 -27.10
CA SER A 193 -1.34 18.45 -28.38
C SER A 193 -1.98 19.85 -28.50
N GLU A 194 -2.58 20.36 -27.42
CA GLU A 194 -3.18 21.70 -27.38
C GLU A 194 -2.14 22.83 -27.39
N VAL A 195 -1.06 22.70 -26.61
CA VAL A 195 0.02 23.70 -26.58
C VAL A 195 0.77 23.71 -27.90
N THR A 196 1.01 22.53 -28.49
CA THR A 196 1.68 22.41 -29.79
C THR A 196 0.84 23.03 -30.91
N SER A 197 -0.48 22.79 -30.93
CA SER A 197 -1.37 23.40 -31.92
C SER A 197 -1.44 24.92 -31.77
N ALA A 198 -1.57 25.43 -30.53
CA ALA A 198 -1.58 26.86 -30.26
C ALA A 198 -0.27 27.54 -30.70
N GLN A 199 0.89 26.90 -30.46
CA GLN A 199 2.20 27.43 -30.83
C GLN A 199 2.40 27.43 -32.35
N LEU A 200 1.91 26.41 -33.06
CA LEU A 200 1.89 26.37 -34.53
C LEU A 200 0.99 27.46 -35.12
N THR A 201 -0.20 27.69 -34.56
CA THR A 201 -1.11 28.77 -34.99
C THR A 201 -0.53 30.16 -34.73
N ALA A 202 0.22 30.34 -33.63
CA ALA A 202 0.90 31.60 -33.32
C ALA A 202 2.07 31.90 -34.28
N LEU A 203 2.82 30.88 -34.71
CA LEU A 203 3.93 31.03 -35.66
C LEU A 203 3.45 31.15 -37.11
N PHE A 204 2.29 30.58 -37.45
CA PHE A 204 1.68 30.67 -38.77
C PHE A 204 0.16 30.88 -38.67
N PRO A 205 -0.33 32.14 -38.76
CA PRO A 205 -1.75 32.46 -38.60
C PRO A 205 -2.69 31.92 -39.71
N ILE A 206 -2.14 31.29 -40.75
CA ILE A 206 -2.90 30.66 -41.85
C ILE A 206 -3.12 29.15 -41.60
N VAL A 207 -2.53 28.57 -40.55
CA VAL A 207 -2.55 27.12 -40.31
C VAL A 207 -3.67 26.73 -39.34
N ALA A 208 -4.71 26.08 -39.86
CA ALA A 208 -5.69 25.33 -39.08
C ALA A 208 -5.09 23.98 -38.64
N GLY A 209 -4.30 23.99 -37.58
CA GLY A 209 -3.71 22.77 -37.00
C GLY A 209 -4.77 21.97 -36.23
N LYS A 210 -5.46 21.04 -36.89
CA LYS A 210 -6.37 20.10 -36.20
C LYS A 210 -5.61 18.80 -35.93
N GLY A 211 -5.12 18.64 -34.70
CA GLY A 211 -4.58 17.37 -34.22
C GLY A 211 -5.69 16.32 -34.23
N ARG A 212 -5.60 15.33 -35.12
CA ARG A 212 -6.51 14.17 -35.15
C ARG A 212 -5.86 13.01 -34.43
N SER A 213 -6.62 12.31 -33.60
CA SER A 213 -6.16 11.05 -32.98
C SER A 213 -6.02 9.97 -34.05
N GLU A 214 -5.16 8.98 -33.80
CA GLU A 214 -4.90 7.84 -34.71
C GLU A 214 -6.20 7.09 -35.14
N SER A 215 -7.22 7.09 -34.28
CA SER A 215 -8.55 6.54 -34.56
C SER A 215 -9.35 7.32 -35.62
N GLU A 216 -9.14 8.62 -35.75
CA GLU A 216 -9.81 9.49 -36.71
C GLU A 216 -9.09 9.55 -38.06
N ALA A 217 -7.79 9.22 -38.09
CA ALA A 217 -7.01 9.13 -39.32
C ALA A 217 -7.40 7.93 -40.19
N ARG A 218 -7.87 6.83 -39.58
CA ARG A 218 -8.27 5.60 -40.31
C ARG A 218 -9.64 5.68 -40.97
N SER A 219 -10.49 6.66 -40.64
CA SER A 219 -11.85 6.81 -41.19
C SER A 219 -11.99 7.87 -42.29
N GLY A 220 -10.93 8.63 -42.59
CA GLY A 220 -10.94 9.64 -43.65
C GLY A 220 -10.66 9.03 -45.02
N SER A 221 -11.71 8.74 -45.80
CA SER A 221 -11.55 8.41 -47.22
C SER A 221 -10.92 9.58 -47.97
N TYR A 222 -9.92 9.30 -48.79
CA TYR A 222 -9.35 10.22 -49.77
C TYR A 222 -10.47 10.83 -50.63
N ALA A 223 -10.70 12.14 -50.49
CA ALA A 223 -11.38 12.96 -51.47
C ALA A 223 -10.41 14.08 -51.83
N GLY A 224 -9.85 13.97 -53.04
CA GLY A 224 -8.79 14.86 -53.52
C GLY A 224 -9.25 16.29 -53.77
N PHE A 225 -8.25 17.17 -53.81
CA PHE A 225 -8.07 18.24 -54.79
C PHE A 225 -6.56 18.51 -54.91
#